data_AF-A0A7X9CZ74-F1
#
_entry.id   AF-A0A7X9CZ74-F1
#
_cell.length_a   1.000
_cell.length_b   1.000
_cell.length_c   1.000
_cell.angle_alpha   90.00
_cell.angle_beta   90.00
_cell.angle_gamma   90.00
#
_symmetry.space_group_name_H-M   'P 1'
#
loop_
_entity.id
_entity.type
_entity.pdbx_description
1 polymer ?
#
loop_
_entity_poly.entity_id
_entity_poly.type
_entity_poly.pdbx_seq_one_letter_code
_entity_poly.pdbx_strand_id
1 'polypeptide(L)'
;MVEAGVIDQIRVGIEGIFMPSVYDKDSIMEIRGETLLLTDLAPCGIGDSIRWAFIETGQGLLFSDFAYPGAASAKTLDDIEEYVLKMLSDSH
;
A
#
# COMPACT_ATOMS: atom_id res chain seq x y z
N MET A 1 14.51 1.89 17.56
CA MET A 1 13.20 2.49 17.25
C MET A 1 12.73 1.81 15.98
N VAL A 2 11.55 1.19 15.97
CA VAL A 2 10.95 0.73 14.70
C VAL A 2 10.37 1.98 14.06
N GLU A 3 10.80 2.31 12.85
CA GLU A 3 10.17 3.38 12.08
C GLU A 3 8.72 2.99 11.83
N ALA A 4 7.77 3.85 12.20
CA ALA A 4 6.36 3.62 11.91
C ALA A 4 6.18 3.65 10.39
N GLY A 5 5.57 2.61 9.83
CA GLY A 5 5.29 2.52 8.40
C GLY A 5 4.20 3.51 7.99
N VAL A 6 4.06 3.74 6.68
CA VAL A 6 3.01 4.61 6.12
C VAL A 6 1.62 4.18 6.62
N ILE A 7 1.36 2.87 6.69
CA ILE A 7 0.10 2.30 7.15
C ILE A 7 -0.22 2.66 8.60
N ASP A 8 0.79 2.85 9.45
CA ASP A 8 0.61 3.17 10.87
C ASP A 8 0.05 4.59 11.08
N GLN A 9 0.10 5.44 10.04
CA GLN A 9 -0.42 6.81 10.05
C GLN A 9 -1.86 6.92 9.55
N ILE A 10 -2.47 5.82 9.09
CA ILE A 10 -3.87 5.82 8.62
C ILE A 10 -4.82 6.15 9.77
N ARG A 11 -5.72 7.10 9.54
CA ARG A 11 -6.78 7.51 10.47
C ARG A 11 -8.10 7.65 9.71
N VAL A 12 -9.21 7.54 10.43
CA VAL A 12 -10.54 7.79 9.85
C VAL A 12 -10.60 9.20 9.28
N GLY A 13 -11.05 9.33 8.04
CA GLY A 13 -11.17 10.62 7.34
C GLY A 13 -9.94 11.06 6.55
N ILE A 14 -8.85 10.28 6.55
CA ILE A 14 -7.71 10.49 5.64
C ILE A 14 -8.06 9.97 4.24
N GLU A 15 -7.68 10.74 3.23
CA GLU A 15 -7.71 10.33 1.83
C GLU A 15 -6.35 9.74 1.42
N GLY A 16 -6.38 8.72 0.56
CA GLY A 16 -5.16 8.06 0.12
C GLY A 16 -5.40 7.06 -1.00
N ILE A 17 -4.33 6.74 -1.70
CA ILE A 17 -4.29 5.69 -2.73
C ILE A 17 -3.68 4.45 -2.11
N PHE A 18 -4.43 3.34 -2.17
CA PHE A 18 -4.03 2.05 -1.63
C PHE A 18 -3.92 1.04 -2.75
N MET A 19 -2.87 0.24 -2.73
CA MET A 19 -2.62 -0.80 -3.72
C MET A 19 -2.64 -2.19 -3.06
N PRO A 20 -3.80 -2.67 -2.60
CA PRO A 20 -3.90 -3.97 -1.96
C PRO A 20 -3.72 -5.10 -2.98
N SER A 21 -3.24 -6.24 -2.49
CA SER A 21 -3.34 -7.49 -3.24
C SER A 21 -4.73 -8.08 -3.03
N VAL A 22 -5.44 -8.36 -4.12
CA VAL A 22 -6.70 -9.11 -4.07
C VAL A 22 -6.37 -10.56 -3.74
N TYR A 23 -7.06 -11.11 -2.75
CA TYR A 23 -6.87 -12.49 -2.35
C TYR A 23 -7.78 -13.42 -3.14
N ASP A 24 -7.27 -14.61 -3.42
CA ASP A 24 -7.96 -15.70 -4.10
C ASP A 24 -7.79 -17.02 -3.33
N LYS A 25 -8.18 -18.13 -3.95
CA LYS A 25 -8.09 -19.47 -3.37
C LYS A 25 -6.65 -19.94 -3.09
N ASP A 26 -5.66 -19.30 -3.72
CA ASP A 26 -4.24 -19.65 -3.63
C ASP A 26 -3.48 -18.69 -2.69
N SER A 27 -4.19 -17.68 -2.17
CA SER A 27 -3.66 -16.69 -1.21
C SER A 27 -3.59 -17.27 0.20
N ILE A 28 -2.57 -18.10 0.42
CA ILE A 28 -2.36 -18.88 1.64
C ILE A 28 -1.18 -18.32 2.44
N MET A 29 -1.35 -18.21 3.76
CA MET A 29 -0.30 -17.81 4.69
C MET A 29 -0.03 -18.93 5.70
N GLU A 30 1.23 -19.33 5.85
CA GLU A 30 1.65 -20.29 6.87
C GLU A 30 2.27 -19.57 8.07
N ILE A 31 1.74 -19.82 9.27
CA ILE A 31 2.25 -19.27 10.52
C ILE A 31 2.42 -20.40 11.53
N ARG A 32 3.66 -20.66 11.94
CA ARG A 32 4.01 -21.65 12.98
C ARG A 32 3.47 -23.06 12.71
N GLY A 33 3.41 -23.46 11.44
CA GLY A 33 2.91 -24.77 11.01
C GLY A 33 1.40 -24.84 10.79
N GLU A 34 0.68 -23.75 11.05
CA GLU A 34 -0.74 -23.62 10.72
C GLU A 34 -0.91 -22.91 9.37
N THR A 35 -1.99 -23.26 8.66
CA THR A 35 -2.33 -22.68 7.35
C THR A 35 -3.57 -21.80 7.48
N LEU A 36 -3.50 -20.58 6.93
CA LEU A 36 -4.60 -19.63 6.86
C LEU A 36 -4.86 -19.23 5.41
N LEU A 37 -6.09 -19.44 4.94
CA LEU A 37 -6.54 -18.87 3.67
C LEU A 37 -6.93 -17.41 3.91
N LEU A 38 -6.26 -16.48 3.22
CA LEU A 38 -6.41 -15.05 3.51
C LEU A 38 -7.82 -14.52 3.18
N THR A 39 -8.55 -15.18 2.27
CA THR A 39 -9.94 -14.85 1.94
C THR A 39 -10.92 -15.11 3.08
N ASP A 40 -10.56 -15.95 4.06
CA ASP A 40 -11.36 -16.15 5.28
C ASP A 40 -11.32 -14.93 6.21
N LEU A 41 -10.30 -14.06 6.07
CA LEU A 41 -10.17 -12.82 6.85
C LEU A 41 -10.74 -11.61 6.11
N ALA A 42 -10.39 -11.45 4.82
CA ALA A 42 -10.75 -10.29 4.03
C ALA A 42 -10.62 -10.60 2.52
N PRO A 43 -11.30 -9.86 1.63
CA PRO A 43 -11.17 -10.04 0.19
C PRO A 43 -9.82 -9.55 -0.39
N CYS A 44 -9.10 -8.69 0.34
CA CYS A 44 -7.80 -8.15 -0.07
C CYS A 44 -7.01 -7.70 1.16
N GLY A 45 -5.72 -7.41 0.97
CA GLY A 45 -4.92 -6.83 2.04
C GLY A 45 -3.61 -6.20 1.58
N ILE A 46 -2.98 -5.51 2.53
CA ILE A 46 -1.73 -4.78 2.35
C ILE A 46 -0.59 -5.62 2.93
N GLY A 47 0.42 -5.89 2.10
CA GLY A 47 1.46 -6.88 2.41
C GLY A 47 2.47 -6.48 3.48
N ASP A 48 2.66 -5.18 3.71
CA ASP A 48 3.55 -4.66 4.76
C ASP A 48 3.18 -3.21 5.11
N SER A 49 3.72 -2.69 6.21
CA SER A 49 3.37 -1.34 6.68
C SER A 49 4.06 -0.20 5.92
N ILE A 50 4.99 -0.50 5.01
CA ILE A 50 5.89 0.49 4.40
C ILE A 50 5.48 0.81 2.96
N ARG A 51 5.15 -0.22 2.19
CA ARG A 51 4.76 -0.16 0.78
C ARG A 51 3.22 -0.16 0.67
N TRP A 52 2.72 0.10 -0.53
CA TRP A 52 1.31 -0.08 -0.93
C TRP A 52 0.31 0.99 -0.47
N ALA A 53 0.78 2.09 0.13
CA ALA A 53 -0.08 3.21 0.47
C ALA A 53 0.62 4.56 0.24
N PHE A 54 -0.18 5.51 -0.22
CA PHE A 54 0.14 6.93 -0.33
C PHE A 54 -0.99 7.68 0.34
N ILE A 55 -0.69 8.44 1.40
CA ILE A 55 -1.73 9.08 2.20
C ILE A 55 -1.54 10.59 2.25
N GLU A 56 -2.63 11.33 2.10
CA GLU A 56 -2.60 12.77 2.30
C GLU A 56 -2.67 13.08 3.80
N THR A 57 -1.72 13.86 4.27
CA THR A 57 -1.66 14.34 5.66
C THR A 57 -1.74 15.86 5.68
N GLY A 58 -2.00 16.44 6.85
CA GLY A 58 -1.95 17.90 7.01
C GLY A 58 -0.57 18.52 6.76
N GLN A 59 0.48 17.70 6.57
CA GLN A 59 1.85 18.13 6.24
C GLN A 59 2.23 17.85 4.78
N GLY A 60 1.30 17.31 3.98
CA GLY A 60 1.53 16.86 2.62
C GLY A 60 1.42 15.34 2.48
N LEU A 61 1.89 14.84 1.34
CA LEU A 61 1.80 13.43 1.00
C LEU A 61 2.85 12.59 1.75
N LEU A 62 2.41 11.49 2.37
CA LEU A 62 3.26 10.51 3.02
C LEU A 62 3.26 9.19 2.24
N PHE A 63 4.46 8.74 1.86
CA PHE A 63 4.70 7.43 1.26
C PHE A 63 6.18 7.04 1.43
N SER A 64 6.51 5.79 1.12
CA SER A 64 7.90 5.30 1.14
C SER A 64 8.63 5.69 -0.16
N ASP A 65 9.41 6.77 -0.10
CA ASP A 65 10.19 7.29 -1.24
C ASP A 65 11.17 6.25 -1.82
N PHE A 66 11.81 5.46 -0.95
CA PHE A 66 12.76 4.44 -1.36
C PHE A 66 12.10 3.28 -2.10
N ALA A 67 10.82 2.99 -1.80
CA ALA A 67 10.04 1.96 -2.50
C ALA A 67 9.48 2.47 -3.83
N TYR A 68 9.27 3.78 -3.95
CA TYR A 68 8.69 4.44 -5.12
C TYR A 68 9.55 5.61 -5.61
N PRO A 69 10.81 5.38 -6.04
CA PRO A 69 11.71 6.47 -6.41
C PRO A 69 11.19 7.29 -7.61
N GLY A 70 10.37 6.70 -8.48
CA GLY A 70 9.72 7.40 -9.60
C GLY A 70 8.62 8.38 -9.18
N ALA A 71 8.14 8.30 -7.93
CA ALA A 71 7.15 9.20 -7.34
C ALA A 71 7.79 10.28 -6.46
N ALA A 72 9.12 10.37 -6.35
CA ALA A 72 9.81 11.27 -5.41
C ALA A 72 9.46 12.76 -5.59
N SER A 73 9.00 13.17 -6.77
CA SER A 73 8.56 14.54 -7.05
C SER A 73 7.05 14.78 -6.85
N ALA A 74 6.29 13.75 -6.49
CA ALA A 74 4.85 13.85 -6.27
C ALA A 74 4.53 14.70 -5.04
N LYS A 75 3.50 15.53 -5.14
CA LYS A 75 3.05 16.44 -4.07
C LYS A 75 1.60 16.23 -3.69
N THR A 76 0.83 15.64 -4.59
CA THR A 76 -0.62 15.43 -4.48
C THR A 76 -0.97 13.97 -4.74
N LEU A 77 -2.19 13.57 -4.39
CA LEU A 77 -2.70 12.25 -4.74
C LEU A 77 -2.88 12.09 -6.26
N ASP A 78 -3.19 13.17 -6.98
CA ASP A 78 -3.28 13.14 -8.46
C ASP A 78 -1.93 12.77 -9.10
N ASP A 79 -0.82 13.34 -8.61
CA ASP A 79 0.53 12.98 -9.08
C ASP A 79 0.82 11.48 -8.86
N ILE A 80 0.33 10.94 -7.74
CA ILE A 80 0.47 9.51 -7.43
C ILE A 80 -0.44 8.66 -8.31
N GLU A 81 -1.66 9.09 -8.56
CA GLU A 81 -2.57 8.38 -9.47
C GLU A 81 -1.94 8.24 -10.85
N GLU A 82 -1.43 9.33 -11.42
CA GLU A 82 -0.72 9.31 -12.71
C GLU A 82 0.49 8.36 -12.67
N TYR A 83 1.28 8.41 -11.60
CA TYR A 83 2.43 7.51 -11.42
C TYR A 83 2.01 6.04 -11.36
N VAL A 84 1.00 5.70 -10.56
CA VAL A 84 0.52 4.32 -10.38
C VAL A 84 -0.08 3.80 -11.68
N LEU A 85 -0.89 4.60 -12.38
CA LEU A 85 -1.45 4.22 -13.68
C LEU A 85 -0.36 3.92 -14.70
N LYS A 86 0.68 4.75 -14.75
CA LYS A 86 1.84 4.52 -15.63
C LYS A 86 2.60 3.25 -15.25
N MET A 87 2.86 3.02 -13.96
CA MET A 87 3.52 1.82 -13.49
C MET A 87 2.75 0.55 -13.85
N LEU A 88 1.41 0.58 -13.77
CA LEU A 88 0.56 -0.55 -14.15
C LEU A 88 0.49 -0.75 -15.67
N SER A 89 0.53 0.31 -16.47
CA SER A 89 0.57 0.20 -17.93
C SER A 89 1.90 -0.38 -18.43
N ASP A 90 3.01 -0.02 -17.77
CA ASP A 90 4.36 -0.48 -18.13
C ASP A 90 4.64 -1.93 -17.68
N SER A 91 3.74 -2.51 -16.87
CA SER A 91 3.85 -3.89 -16.36
C SER A 91 3.25 -4.94 -17.31
N HIS A 92 2.84 -4.55 -18.52
CA HIS A 92 2.32 -5.40 -19.60
C HIS A 92 3.22 -5.33 -20.84
#